data_AF-A0A950W852-F1
#
_entry.id   AF-A0A950W852-F1
#
_cell.length_a   1.000
_cell.length_b   1.000
_cell.length_c   1.000
_cell.angle_alpha   90.00
_cell.angle_beta   90.00
_cell.angle_gamma   90.00
#
_symmetry.space_group_name_H-M   'P 1'
#
loop_
_entity.id
_entity.type
_entity.pdbx_description
1 polymer ?
#
loop_
_entity_poly.entity_id
_entity_poly.type
_entity_poly.pdbx_seq_one_letter_code
_entity_poly.pdbx_strand_id
1 'polypeptide(L)'
;MLNDEMVDGEASLVLPSTDQTYAVEIPNAFPVRLQTLDLARHTAVAPNGKRYVVATFNDNHLNRGYITAVYPQQNGYLTLLRLVLREISSETPEQAIQQHITTVQTIQQGKLNGLNGTGK
;
A
#
# COMPACT_ATOMS: atom_id res chain seq x y z
N MET A 1 -51.03 -10.45 25.25
CA MET A 1 -51.24 -9.22 24.47
C MET A 1 -50.02 -8.36 24.78
N LEU A 2 -48.92 -8.37 24.02
CA LEU A 2 -48.71 -7.80 22.67
C LEU A 2 -49.22 -6.36 22.53
N ASN A 3 -48.26 -5.48 22.17
CA ASN A 3 -48.28 -4.08 21.67
C ASN A 3 -47.25 -3.26 22.47
N ASP A 4 -45.98 -3.08 22.07
CA ASP A 4 -45.39 -2.63 20.79
C ASP A 4 -45.60 -1.12 20.53
N GLU A 5 -44.54 -0.35 20.77
CA GLU A 5 -44.18 1.00 20.25
C GLU A 5 -43.12 1.61 21.18
N MET A 6 -42.02 2.26 20.77
CA MET A 6 -41.26 2.39 19.52
C MET A 6 -40.09 3.34 19.87
N VAL A 7 -38.88 3.07 19.34
CA VAL A 7 -37.94 4.08 18.78
C VAL A 7 -37.16 4.95 19.80
N ASP A 8 -35.86 5.23 19.70
CA ASP A 8 -34.89 5.17 18.61
C ASP A 8 -33.46 5.12 19.18
N GLY A 9 -32.50 4.80 18.31
CA GLY A 9 -31.18 5.42 18.39
C GLY A 9 -30.02 4.50 18.74
N GLU A 10 -29.94 3.33 18.13
CA GLU A 10 -28.64 2.77 17.76
C GLU A 10 -27.97 3.81 16.84
N ALA A 11 -27.25 4.76 17.44
CA ALA A 11 -26.33 5.64 16.75
C ALA A 11 -25.22 4.76 16.20
N SER A 12 -25.52 4.11 15.08
CA SER A 12 -24.55 3.52 14.19
C SER A 12 -23.52 4.61 13.94
N LEU A 13 -22.34 4.45 14.54
CA LEU A 13 -21.16 5.25 14.26
C LEU A 13 -20.71 4.90 12.84
N VAL A 14 -21.53 5.28 11.85
CA VAL A 14 -21.09 5.42 10.48
C VAL A 14 -20.16 6.62 10.51
N LEU A 15 -18.89 6.33 10.83
CA LEU A 15 -17.81 7.25 10.54
C LEU A 15 -17.99 7.65 9.08
N PRO A 16 -18.07 8.94 8.75
CA PRO A 16 -18.08 9.36 7.36
C PRO A 16 -16.81 8.76 6.75
N SER A 17 -16.99 7.83 5.83
CA SER A 17 -15.92 7.29 5.03
C SER A 17 -15.38 8.44 4.21
N THR A 18 -14.42 9.16 4.78
CA THR A 18 -13.56 10.11 4.06
C THR A 18 -13.13 9.41 2.80
N ASP A 19 -13.48 10.01 1.66
CA ASP A 19 -13.08 9.61 0.32
C ASP A 19 -11.64 9.10 0.38
N GLN A 20 -11.48 7.77 0.31
CA GLN A 20 -10.17 7.15 0.26
C GLN A 20 -9.61 7.48 -1.12
N THR A 21 -8.96 8.63 -1.23
CA THR A 21 -8.34 9.11 -2.45
C THR A 21 -7.12 8.23 -2.68
N TYR A 22 -7.32 7.11 -3.37
CA TYR A 22 -6.24 6.31 -3.89
C TYR A 22 -5.59 7.13 -5.01
N ALA A 23 -4.36 7.58 -4.80
CA ALA A 23 -3.68 8.48 -5.74
C ALA A 23 -3.46 7.83 -7.12
N VAL A 24 -3.49 6.49 -7.20
CA VAL A 24 -3.20 5.71 -8.40
C VAL A 24 -3.99 4.40 -8.36
N GLU A 25 -4.63 4.05 -9.48
CA GLU A 25 -5.20 2.71 -9.69
C GLU A 25 -4.26 1.86 -10.55
N ILE A 26 -4.03 0.61 -10.13
CA ILE A 26 -3.20 -0.34 -10.88
C ILE A 26 -3.99 -1.64 -11.11
N PRO A 27 -4.19 -2.08 -12.37
CA PRO A 27 -4.89 -3.31 -12.66
C PRO A 27 -4.30 -4.53 -11.92
N ASN A 28 -5.16 -5.39 -11.37
CA ASN A 28 -4.79 -6.61 -10.66
C ASN A 28 -3.93 -6.39 -9.39
N ALA A 29 -3.88 -5.17 -8.86
CA ALA A 29 -3.30 -4.87 -7.56
C ALA A 29 -4.40 -4.38 -6.63
N PHE A 30 -4.41 -4.86 -5.39
CA PHE A 30 -5.41 -4.41 -4.42
C PHE A 30 -4.94 -3.10 -3.80
N PRO A 31 -5.71 -2.01 -3.91
CA PRO A 31 -5.39 -0.79 -3.18
C PRO A 31 -5.50 -1.05 -1.68
N VAL A 32 -4.68 -0.35 -0.89
CA VAL A 32 -4.71 -0.42 0.57
C VAL A 32 -4.91 0.99 1.12
N ARG A 33 -5.60 1.10 2.25
CA ARG A 33 -5.73 2.38 2.97
C ARG A 33 -4.34 3.00 3.17
N LEU A 34 -4.17 4.22 2.69
CA LEU A 34 -2.95 4.99 2.87
C LEU A 34 -2.72 5.26 4.37
N GLN A 35 -1.49 5.06 4.83
CA GLN A 35 -1.07 5.61 6.12
C GLN A 35 -0.72 7.09 5.94
N THR A 36 -0.67 7.87 7.02
CA THR A 36 -0.52 9.34 7.03
C THR A 36 0.66 9.89 6.21
N LEU A 37 1.62 9.05 5.81
CA LEU A 37 2.80 9.42 5.01
C LEU A 37 2.90 8.70 3.66
N ASP A 38 1.99 7.76 3.38
CA ASP A 38 1.99 7.01 2.12
C ASP A 38 1.39 7.89 1.00
N LEU A 39 2.15 8.08 -0.07
CA LEU A 39 1.66 8.61 -1.35
C LEU A 39 0.84 7.55 -2.11
N ALA A 40 1.27 6.29 -2.04
CA ALA A 40 0.60 5.17 -2.69
C ALA A 40 0.88 3.88 -1.95
N ARG A 41 -0.11 2.98 -1.91
CA ARG A 41 0.04 1.67 -1.30
C ARG A 41 -0.82 0.61 -1.99
N HIS A 42 -0.18 -0.46 -2.44
CA HIS A 42 -0.84 -1.57 -3.12
C HIS A 42 -0.34 -2.92 -2.60
N THR A 43 -1.23 -3.91 -2.63
CA THR A 43 -0.85 -5.31 -2.55
C THR A 43 -0.71 -5.87 -3.96
N ALA A 44 0.49 -6.31 -4.30
CA ALA A 44 0.81 -6.98 -5.55
C ALA A 44 0.88 -8.50 -5.34
N VAL A 45 0.22 -9.26 -6.21
CA VAL A 45 0.26 -10.73 -6.21
C VAL A 45 1.16 -11.19 -7.35
N ALA A 46 2.24 -11.91 -7.03
CA ALA A 46 3.10 -12.50 -8.04
C ALA A 46 2.47 -13.77 -8.64
N PRO A 47 2.93 -14.23 -9.83
CA PRO A 47 2.36 -15.42 -10.49
C PRO A 47 2.43 -16.70 -9.66
N ASN A 48 3.40 -16.80 -8.74
CA ASN A 48 3.54 -17.92 -7.81
C ASN A 48 2.62 -17.82 -6.57
N GLY A 49 1.67 -16.88 -6.55
CA GLY A 49 0.74 -16.66 -5.45
C GLY A 49 1.32 -15.91 -4.25
N LYS A 50 2.63 -15.61 -4.24
CA LYS A 50 3.23 -14.79 -3.17
C LYS A 50 2.71 -13.36 -3.24
N ARG A 51 2.40 -12.80 -2.07
CA ARG A 51 1.87 -11.44 -1.94
C ARG A 51 2.92 -10.50 -1.40
N TYR A 52 2.92 -9.29 -1.91
CA TYR A 52 3.83 -8.22 -1.50
C TYR A 52 3.05 -6.94 -1.30
N VAL A 53 3.42 -6.18 -0.27
CA VAL A 53 2.98 -4.80 -0.11
C VAL A 53 4.02 -3.89 -0.73
N VAL A 54 3.59 -3.03 -1.65
CA VAL A 54 4.39 -1.92 -2.17
C VAL A 54 3.85 -0.65 -1.54
N ALA A 55 4.72 0.12 -0.89
CA ALA A 55 4.37 1.42 -0.32
C ALA A 55 5.35 2.48 -0.83
N THR A 56 4.82 3.64 -1.19
CA THR A 56 5.60 4.80 -1.58
C THR A 56 5.30 5.95 -0.64
N PHE A 57 6.31 6.57 -0.05
CA PHE A 57 6.17 7.60 0.97
C PHE A 57 7.28 8.65 0.86
N ASN A 58 7.02 9.83 1.44
CA ASN A 58 7.98 10.93 1.50
C ASN A 58 8.90 10.77 2.72
N ASP A 59 10.21 10.61 2.50
CA ASP A 59 11.23 10.46 3.53
C ASP A 59 12.28 11.60 3.45
N ASN A 60 11.85 12.79 2.97
CA ASN A 60 12.70 13.98 2.87
C ASN A 60 13.20 14.47 4.23
N HIS A 61 12.48 14.20 5.33
CA HIS A 61 12.92 14.54 6.69
C HIS A 61 14.24 13.86 7.08
N LEU A 62 14.60 12.75 6.41
CA LEU A 62 15.86 12.06 6.56
C LEU A 62 16.82 12.29 5.38
N ASN A 63 16.53 13.25 4.49
CA ASN A 63 17.26 13.52 3.23
C ASN A 63 17.30 12.31 2.27
N ARG A 64 16.25 11.47 2.27
CA ARG A 64 16.19 10.25 1.45
C ARG A 64 15.29 10.36 0.22
N GLY A 65 14.64 11.51 0.03
CA GLY A 65 13.69 11.70 -1.06
C GLY A 65 12.38 10.94 -0.84
N TYR A 66 11.76 10.54 -1.94
CA TYR A 66 10.59 9.66 -1.94
C TYR A 66 11.04 8.21 -2.09
N ILE A 67 10.59 7.35 -1.18
CA ILE A 67 10.98 5.94 -1.12
C ILE A 67 9.82 5.09 -1.58
N THR A 68 10.07 4.20 -2.54
CA THR A 68 9.20 3.06 -2.89
C THR A 68 9.81 1.80 -2.30
N ALA A 69 9.13 1.19 -1.33
CA ALA A 69 9.58 0.00 -0.62
C ALA A 69 8.67 -1.21 -0.87
N VAL A 70 9.28 -2.40 -0.93
CA VAL A 70 8.58 -3.69 -1.11
C VAL A 70 8.72 -4.54 0.13
N TYR A 71 7.60 -5.05 0.65
CA TYR A 71 7.53 -5.90 1.84
C TYR A 71 6.84 -7.23 1.49
N PRO A 72 7.29 -8.38 2.03
CA PRO A 72 6.55 -9.63 1.88
C PRO A 72 5.29 -9.57 2.76
N GLN A 73 4.14 -9.95 2.23
CA GLN A 73 2.92 -10.07 3.03
C GLN A 73 2.80 -11.49 3.57
N GLN A 74 2.96 -11.65 4.88
CA GLN A 74 2.83 -12.93 5.58
C GLN A 74 1.42 -13.07 6.16
N ASN A 75 0.51 -13.73 5.42
CA ASN A 75 -0.79 -14.29 5.84
C ASN A 75 -1.37 -13.83 7.21
N GLY A 76 -1.58 -12.53 7.42
CA GLY A 76 -2.26 -11.98 8.60
C GLY A 76 -1.43 -11.87 9.88
N TYR A 77 -0.13 -12.23 9.89
CA TYR A 77 0.73 -11.83 11.01
C TYR A 77 1.00 -10.33 10.90
N LEU A 78 0.61 -9.58 11.94
CA LEU A 78 1.11 -8.25 12.22
C LEU A 78 2.64 -8.33 12.25
N THR A 79 3.27 -7.95 11.14
CA THR A 79 4.73 -7.88 11.07
C THR A 79 5.17 -6.78 12.04
N LEU A 80 5.58 -7.19 13.25
CA LEU A 80 6.34 -6.35 14.18
C LEU A 80 7.61 -5.79 13.52
N LEU A 81 8.06 -6.42 12.42
CA LEU A 81 9.18 -6.00 11.60
C LEU A 81 8.78 -5.87 10.13
N ARG A 82 8.99 -4.68 9.56
CA ARG A 82 8.93 -4.48 8.10
C ARG A 82 10.25 -4.96 7.49
N LEU A 83 10.27 -6.21 7.03
CA LEU A 83 11.42 -6.69 6.24
C LEU A 83 11.35 -6.09 4.85
N VAL A 84 12.19 -5.10 4.59
CA VAL A 84 12.28 -4.49 3.27
C VAL A 84 13.03 -5.42 2.34
N LEU A 85 12.38 -5.86 1.27
CA LEU A 85 13.02 -6.64 0.21
C LEU A 85 13.78 -5.74 -0.77
N ARG A 86 13.28 -4.51 -0.95
CA ARG A 86 13.86 -3.52 -1.87
C ARG A 86 13.37 -2.12 -1.55
N GLU A 87 14.26 -1.14 -1.73
CA GLU A 87 13.95 0.29 -1.71
C GLU A 87 14.43 0.94 -3.00
N ILE A 88 13.67 1.92 -3.48
CA ILE A 88 14.00 2.71 -4.65
C ILE A 88 13.70 4.17 -4.29
N SER A 89 14.73 5.01 -4.33
CA SER A 89 14.61 6.43 -4.07
C SER A 89 14.28 7.20 -5.35
N SER A 90 13.56 8.31 -5.18
CA SER A 90 13.18 9.24 -6.24
C SER A 90 13.13 10.67 -5.68
N GLU A 91 13.32 11.67 -6.53
CA GLU A 91 13.46 13.05 -6.09
C GLU A 91 12.11 13.79 -6.08
N THR A 92 11.20 13.41 -6.98
CA THR A 92 9.88 14.05 -7.13
C THR A 92 8.72 13.06 -6.89
N PRO A 93 7.54 13.57 -6.47
CA PRO A 93 6.34 12.73 -6.33
C PRO A 93 5.98 11.98 -7.62
N GLU A 94 6.08 12.61 -8.78
CA GLU A 94 5.71 12.03 -10.08
C GLU A 94 6.61 10.85 -10.43
N GLN A 95 7.92 11.00 -10.20
CA GLN A 95 8.88 9.92 -10.33
C GLN A 95 8.57 8.78 -9.36
N ALA A 96 8.25 9.11 -8.11
CA ALA A 96 7.91 8.14 -7.08
C ALA A 96 6.68 7.31 -7.45
N ILE A 97 5.65 7.97 -7.99
CA ILE A 97 4.43 7.32 -8.48
C ILE A 97 4.73 6.41 -9.68
N GLN A 98 5.49 6.89 -10.67
CA GLN A 98 5.87 6.07 -11.82
C GLN A 98 6.70 4.85 -11.38
N GLN A 99 7.58 5.03 -10.40
CA GLN A 99 8.39 3.97 -9.82
C GLN A 99 7.52 2.95 -9.07
N HIS A 100 6.52 3.41 -8.32
CA HIS A 100 5.54 2.57 -7.64
C HIS A 100 4.81 1.67 -8.64
N ILE A 101 4.23 2.27 -9.69
CA ILE A 101 3.48 1.56 -10.73
C ILE A 101 4.35 0.49 -11.38
N THR A 102 5.56 0.88 -11.81
CA THR A 102 6.52 -0.02 -12.46
C THR A 102 6.89 -1.18 -11.54
N THR A 103 7.06 -0.92 -10.25
CA THR A 103 7.42 -1.94 -9.26
C THR A 103 6.29 -2.94 -9.05
N VAL A 104 5.05 -2.47 -8.89
CA VAL A 104 3.85 -3.32 -8.77
C VAL A 104 3.70 -4.21 -10.01
N GLN A 105 3.79 -3.64 -11.21
CA GLN A 105 3.70 -4.38 -12.46
C GLN A 105 4.82 -5.43 -12.60
N THR A 106 6.04 -5.09 -12.18
CA THR A 106 7.17 -6.03 -12.21
C THR A 106 6.94 -7.23 -11.29
N ILE A 107 6.37 -6.99 -10.11
CA ILE A 107 5.98 -8.07 -9.17
C ILE A 107 4.90 -8.95 -9.78
N GLN A 108 3.85 -8.34 -10.37
CA GLN A 108 2.75 -9.07 -11.02
C GLN A 108 3.26 -9.93 -12.19
N GLN A 109 4.34 -9.53 -12.87
CA GLN A 109 4.99 -10.31 -13.91
C GLN A 109 5.96 -11.38 -13.37
N GLY A 110 6.13 -11.51 -12.06
CA GLY A 110 7.06 -12.47 -11.43
C GLY A 110 8.53 -12.08 -11.56
N LYS A 111 8.83 -10.83 -11.90
CA LYS A 111 10.17 -10.34 -12.23
C LYS A 111 10.85 -9.58 -11.08
N LEU A 112 10.41 -9.79 -9.84
CA LEU A 112 10.97 -9.10 -8.67
C LEU A 112 12.50 -9.31 -8.53
N ASN A 113 13.01 -10.48 -8.90
CA ASN A 113 14.45 -10.80 -8.88
C ASN A 113 15.25 -10.11 -9.99
N GLY A 114 14.60 -9.58 -11.03
CA GLY A 114 15.25 -8.89 -12.16
C GLY A 114 15.51 -7.41 -11.93
N LEU A 115 15.05 -6.87 -10.80
CA LEU A 115 15.27 -5.50 -10.43
C LEU A 115 16.52 -5.39 -9.54
N ASN A 116 17.71 -5.47 -10.15
CA ASN A 116 18.96 -5.25 -9.41
C ASN A 116 19.00 -3.82 -8.88
N GLY A 117 18.86 -3.65 -7.56
CA GLY A 117 19.15 -2.40 -6.87
C GLY A 117 20.31 -2.68 -5.92
N THR A 118 21.48 -2.10 -6.19
CA THR A 118 22.61 -2.07 -5.27
C THR A 118 22.17 -1.32 -4.02
N GLY A 119 21.85 -2.04 -2.95
CA GLY A 119 21.82 -1.46 -1.62
C GLY A 119 23.25 -1.01 -1.29
N LYS A 120 23.44 0.30 -1.20
CA LYS A 120 24.51 0.88 -0.39
C LYS A 120 23.91 1.25 0.96
#